data_AF-A0A418FWD0-F1
#
_entry.id   AF-A0A418FWD0-F1
#
_cell.length_a   1.000
_cell.length_b   1.000
_cell.length_c   1.000
_cell.angle_alpha   90.00
_cell.angle_beta   90.00
_cell.angle_gamma   90.00
#
_symmetry.space_group_name_H-M   'P 1'
#
loop_
_entity.id
_entity.type
_entity.pdbx_description
1 polymer ?
#
loop_
_entity_poly.entity_id
_entity_poly.type
_entity_poly.pdbx_seq_one_letter_code
_entity_poly.pdbx_strand_id
1 'polypeptide(L)'
;KLLCGSIPCPPPGCCITVPPLVHIRALTQDIVETLHHEPKTPLQLLGADTEEAGRKHLARFGLRGALVSAAPTSTLSGGQAMRVAMALVTFPTCPQLLILDEPTNHLDMSSIDALLLALKTSYTGAVLVISHDVHFLHAFHPDTVLWLTKRGEVKPLNDVDDFLNKYRV
;
A
#
# COMPACT_ATOMS: atom_id res chain seq x y z
N LYS A 1 -5.41 9.75 -6.17
CA LYS A 1 -5.99 11.05 -5.74
C LYS A 1 -7.48 11.21 -6.09
N LEU A 2 -7.93 10.99 -7.34
CA LEU A 2 -9.36 11.02 -7.70
C LEU A 2 -10.21 9.99 -6.92
N LEU A 3 -9.76 8.73 -6.86
CA LEU A 3 -10.44 7.65 -6.14
C LEU A 3 -10.49 7.86 -4.63
N CYS A 4 -9.58 8.64 -4.07
CA CYS A 4 -9.54 8.98 -2.64
C CYS A 4 -10.38 10.23 -2.32
N GLY A 5 -11.06 10.83 -3.32
CA GLY A 5 -11.83 12.05 -3.15
C GLY A 5 -10.99 13.32 -3.00
N SER A 6 -9.67 13.26 -3.20
CA SER A 6 -8.74 14.38 -2.98
C SER A 6 -8.68 15.37 -4.15
N ILE A 7 -9.35 15.07 -5.27
CA ILE A 7 -9.47 15.94 -6.45
C ILE A 7 -10.94 15.93 -6.89
N PRO A 8 -11.53 17.08 -7.23
CA PRO A 8 -12.91 17.16 -7.72
C PRO A 8 -13.11 16.35 -9.00
N CYS A 9 -14.34 15.87 -9.20
CA CYS A 9 -14.73 15.03 -10.33
C CYS A 9 -14.34 15.70 -11.68
N PRO A 10 -13.80 14.96 -12.66
CA PRO A 10 -13.47 15.47 -13.98
C PRO A 10 -14.70 16.05 -14.74
N PRO A 11 -14.48 16.79 -15.84
CA PRO A 11 -15.52 17.50 -16.60
C PRO A 11 -16.72 16.62 -17.03
N PRO A 12 -17.88 17.24 -17.37
CA PRO A 12 -19.13 16.52 -17.59
C PRO A 12 -18.99 15.45 -18.68
N GLY A 13 -19.28 14.20 -18.32
CA GLY A 13 -19.20 13.02 -19.19
C GLY A 13 -18.43 11.85 -18.58
N CYS A 14 -17.63 12.08 -17.53
CA CYS A 14 -16.91 11.03 -16.82
C CYS A 14 -17.40 10.97 -15.36
N CYS A 15 -18.00 9.85 -14.94
CA CYS A 15 -18.47 9.65 -13.57
C CYS A 15 -17.61 8.60 -12.87
N ILE A 16 -17.16 8.93 -11.65
CA ILE A 16 -16.54 7.97 -10.74
C ILE A 16 -17.59 7.63 -9.71
N THR A 17 -18.02 6.37 -9.67
CA THR A 17 -18.96 5.88 -8.66
C THR A 17 -18.21 5.00 -7.68
N VAL A 18 -18.14 5.46 -6.42
CA VAL A 18 -17.63 4.66 -5.31
C VAL A 18 -18.82 4.27 -4.44
N PRO A 19 -19.07 2.97 -4.19
CA PRO A 19 -20.13 2.56 -3.29
C PRO A 19 -19.91 3.13 -1.88
N PRO A 20 -20.97 3.57 -1.17
CA PRO A 20 -20.84 4.27 0.11
C PRO A 20 -20.22 3.42 1.24
N LEU A 21 -20.22 2.09 1.10
CA LEU A 21 -19.63 1.15 2.06
C LEU A 21 -18.18 0.77 1.75
N VAL A 22 -17.62 1.27 0.63
CA VAL A 22 -16.25 0.96 0.21
C VAL A 22 -15.30 2.00 0.81
N HIS A 23 -14.48 1.56 1.76
CA HIS A 23 -13.36 2.32 2.27
C HIS A 23 -12.15 2.15 1.36
N ILE A 24 -11.74 3.27 0.77
CA ILE A 24 -10.53 3.36 -0.04
C ILE A 24 -9.44 4.01 0.82
N ARG A 25 -8.26 3.39 0.83
CA ARG A 25 -7.06 3.94 1.48
C ARG A 25 -5.91 3.91 0.49
N ALA A 26 -5.00 4.87 0.61
CA ALA A 26 -3.77 4.89 -0.15
C ALA A 26 -2.59 4.72 0.82
N LEU A 27 -1.62 3.90 0.42
CA LEU A 27 -0.31 3.84 1.04
C LEU A 27 0.64 4.61 0.11
N THR A 28 1.05 5.79 0.57
CA THR A 28 2.00 6.65 -0.15
C THR A 28 3.38 6.57 0.50
N GLN A 29 4.41 6.87 -0.27
CA GLN A 29 5.80 6.91 0.19
C GLN A 29 5.98 7.75 1.46
N ASP A 30 5.33 8.91 1.53
CA ASP A 30 5.38 9.84 2.67
C ASP A 30 5.11 9.16 4.03
N ILE A 31 4.24 8.14 4.07
CA ILE A 31 3.90 7.46 5.33
C ILE A 31 5.11 6.71 5.87
N VAL A 32 5.85 5.99 5.02
CA VAL A 32 6.99 5.18 5.46
C VAL A 32 8.14 6.08 5.91
N GLU A 33 8.40 7.17 5.18
CA GLU A 33 9.42 8.15 5.56
C GLU A 33 9.07 8.86 6.87
N THR A 34 7.80 9.23 7.06
CA THR A 34 7.33 9.87 8.29
C THR A 34 7.54 8.96 9.51
N LEU A 35 7.39 7.63 9.36
CA LEU A 35 7.63 6.69 10.45
C LEU A 35 9.08 6.70 10.95
N HIS A 36 10.04 6.96 10.07
CA HIS A 36 11.46 7.04 10.46
C HIS A 36 11.79 8.29 11.27
N HIS A 37 10.93 9.32 11.23
CA HIS A 37 11.09 10.55 12.01
C HIS A 37 10.24 10.58 13.28
N GLU A 38 9.36 9.61 13.47
CA GLU A 38 8.46 9.57 14.61
C GLU A 38 9.10 8.80 15.79
N PRO A 39 9.11 9.37 17.02
CA PRO A 39 9.68 8.73 18.20
C PRO A 39 8.72 7.75 18.89
N LYS A 40 7.46 7.66 18.45
CA LYS A 40 6.44 6.81 19.05
C LYS A 40 6.63 5.34 18.67
N THR A 41 6.05 4.46 19.47
CA THR A 41 6.02 3.03 19.14
C THR A 41 4.89 2.73 18.14
N PRO A 42 4.98 1.63 17.37
CA PRO A 42 3.90 1.23 16.46
C PRO A 42 2.52 1.15 17.12
N LEU A 43 2.48 0.72 18.39
CA LEU A 43 1.25 0.60 19.15
C LEU A 43 0.65 1.95 19.53
N GLN A 44 1.50 2.92 19.88
CA GLN A 44 1.08 4.28 20.16
C GLN A 44 0.58 5.00 18.91
N LEU A 45 1.20 4.73 17.74
CA LEU A 45 0.78 5.33 16.47
C LEU A 45 -0.55 4.80 15.96
N LEU A 46 -0.84 3.53 16.23
CA LEU A 46 -2.09 2.91 15.83
C LEU A 46 -3.30 3.56 16.51
N GLY A 47 -3.11 4.13 17.70
CA GLY A 47 -4.18 4.80 18.46
C GLY A 47 -5.36 3.87 18.78
N ALA A 48 -5.10 2.57 18.99
CA ALA A 48 -6.15 1.59 19.25
C ALA A 48 -6.83 1.84 20.60
N ASP A 49 -8.15 1.66 20.65
CA ASP A 49 -8.95 1.81 21.88
C ASP A 49 -8.47 0.88 23.01
N THR A 50 -7.94 -0.28 22.63
CA THR A 50 -7.29 -1.21 23.56
C THR A 50 -5.93 -1.63 23.03
N GLU A 51 -4.98 -1.74 23.96
CA GLU A 51 -3.62 -2.19 23.65
C GLU A 51 -3.63 -3.60 23.03
N GLU A 52 -4.55 -4.46 23.48
CA GLU A 52 -4.70 -5.82 22.98
C GLU A 52 -5.18 -5.86 21.52
N ALA A 53 -6.16 -5.04 21.14
CA ALA A 53 -6.62 -4.95 19.76
C ALA A 53 -5.49 -4.48 18.83
N GLY A 54 -4.72 -3.48 19.27
CA GLY A 54 -3.60 -2.98 18.49
C GLY A 54 -2.48 -4.00 18.32
N ARG A 55 -2.10 -4.69 19.40
CA ARG A 55 -1.13 -5.80 19.36
C ARG A 55 -1.60 -6.94 18.47
N LYS A 56 -2.88 -7.31 18.54
CA LYS A 56 -3.46 -8.37 17.69
C LYS A 56 -3.43 -7.99 16.22
N HIS A 57 -3.72 -6.73 15.88
CA HIS A 57 -3.65 -6.23 14.51
C HIS A 57 -2.21 -6.20 13.99
N LEU A 58 -1.27 -5.62 14.74
CA LEU A 58 0.15 -5.58 14.38
C LEU A 58 0.76 -6.99 14.24
N ALA A 59 0.31 -7.95 15.05
CA ALA A 59 0.72 -9.34 14.95
C ALA A 59 0.32 -10.00 13.61
N ARG A 60 -0.71 -9.52 12.92
CA ARG A 60 -1.09 -9.99 11.57
C ARG A 60 -0.04 -9.61 10.52
N PHE A 61 0.71 -8.54 10.76
CA PHE A 61 1.82 -8.09 9.91
C PHE A 61 3.17 -8.65 10.37
N GLY A 62 3.17 -9.63 11.29
CA GLY A 62 4.38 -10.24 11.83
C GLY A 62 5.15 -9.35 12.81
N LEU A 63 4.54 -8.28 13.31
CA LEU A 63 5.13 -7.37 14.30
C LEU A 63 4.71 -7.82 15.70
N ARG A 64 5.67 -8.19 16.57
CA ARG A 64 5.38 -8.74 17.92
C ARG A 64 6.39 -8.26 18.96
N GLY A 65 6.01 -8.42 20.23
CA GLY A 65 6.90 -8.22 21.38
C GLY A 65 7.38 -6.77 21.53
N ALA A 66 8.62 -6.62 21.98
CA ALA A 66 9.23 -5.31 22.29
C ALA A 66 9.28 -4.36 21.08
N LEU A 67 9.29 -4.90 19.85
CA LEU A 67 9.26 -4.09 18.64
C LEU A 67 7.98 -3.24 18.53
N VAL A 68 6.87 -3.75 19.05
CA VAL A 68 5.56 -3.07 18.99
C VAL A 68 5.36 -2.13 20.18
N SER A 69 5.84 -2.52 21.36
CA SER A 69 5.54 -1.82 22.62
C SER A 69 6.65 -0.91 23.13
N ALA A 70 7.89 -1.07 22.67
CA ALA A 70 9.06 -0.38 23.22
C ALA A 70 9.99 0.24 22.16
N ALA A 71 10.06 -0.31 20.96
CA ALA A 71 10.91 0.23 19.90
C ALA A 71 10.24 1.45 19.23
N PRO A 72 10.91 2.61 19.17
CA PRO A 72 10.47 3.74 18.36
C PRO A 72 10.43 3.36 16.87
N THR A 73 9.47 3.90 16.11
CA THR A 73 9.39 3.63 14.67
C THR A 73 10.62 4.11 13.90
N SER A 74 11.33 5.12 14.42
CA SER A 74 12.62 5.58 13.89
C SER A 74 13.73 4.53 13.89
N THR A 75 13.64 3.51 14.75
CA THR A 75 14.65 2.44 14.87
C THR A 75 14.36 1.22 14.00
N LEU A 76 13.22 1.20 13.32
CA LEU A 76 12.79 0.08 12.51
C LEU A 76 13.62 -0.01 11.22
N SER A 77 13.89 -1.24 10.78
CA SER A 77 14.34 -1.47 9.41
C SER A 77 13.26 -1.05 8.41
N GLY A 78 13.63 -0.75 7.16
CA GLY A 78 12.66 -0.37 6.12
C GLY A 78 11.52 -1.38 5.99
N GLY A 79 11.82 -2.69 6.00
CA GLY A 79 10.78 -3.71 5.91
C GLY A 79 9.87 -3.81 7.14
N GLN A 80 10.38 -3.48 8.33
CA GLN A 80 9.55 -3.36 9.52
C GLN A 80 8.69 -2.09 9.48
N ALA A 81 9.27 -0.96 9.07
CA ALA A 81 8.54 0.30 8.88
C ALA A 81 7.41 0.13 7.85
N MET A 82 7.66 -0.61 6.76
CA MET A 82 6.65 -0.88 5.74
C MET A 82 5.49 -1.73 6.27
N ARG A 83 5.79 -2.75 7.07
CA ARG A 83 4.76 -3.56 7.76
C ARG A 83 3.96 -2.72 8.77
N VAL A 84 4.60 -1.78 9.46
CA VAL A 84 3.92 -0.84 10.36
C VAL A 84 3.03 0.10 9.57
N ALA A 85 3.51 0.68 8.46
CA ALA A 85 2.72 1.55 7.59
C ALA A 85 1.47 0.82 7.07
N MET A 86 1.64 -0.43 6.61
CA MET A 86 0.55 -1.31 6.23
C MET A 86 -0.45 -1.53 7.37
N ALA A 87 0.02 -1.78 8.60
CA ALA A 87 -0.84 -1.94 9.76
C ALA A 87 -1.63 -0.66 10.09
N LEU A 88 -1.00 0.51 10.01
CA LEU A 88 -1.63 1.80 10.26
C LEU A 88 -2.72 2.11 9.23
N VAL A 89 -2.45 1.89 7.94
CA VAL A 89 -3.41 2.17 6.86
C VAL A 89 -4.61 1.22 6.88
N THR A 90 -4.44 0.01 7.43
CA THR A 90 -5.48 -1.02 7.50
C THR A 90 -6.24 -1.06 8.82
N PHE A 91 -5.90 -0.17 9.77
CA PHE A 91 -6.56 -0.06 11.07
C PHE A 91 -7.51 1.15 11.11
N PRO A 92 -8.59 1.13 11.92
CA PRO A 92 -9.18 -0.03 12.62
C PRO A 92 -10.00 -0.93 11.71
N THR A 93 -10.45 -0.40 10.58
CA THR A 93 -11.24 -1.12 9.59
C THR A 93 -10.38 -1.40 8.36
N CYS A 94 -10.30 -2.66 7.96
CA CYS A 94 -9.57 -3.04 6.76
C CYS A 94 -10.25 -2.43 5.53
N PRO A 95 -9.53 -1.65 4.70
CA PRO A 95 -10.11 -1.04 3.50
C PRO A 95 -10.41 -2.09 2.45
N GLN A 96 -11.51 -1.92 1.71
CA GLN A 96 -11.87 -2.80 0.60
C GLN A 96 -11.00 -2.55 -0.63
N LEU A 97 -10.44 -1.34 -0.77
CA LEU A 97 -9.48 -1.00 -1.81
C LEU A 97 -8.27 -0.27 -1.20
N LEU A 98 -7.09 -0.84 -1.42
CA LEU A 98 -5.81 -0.24 -1.10
C LEU A 98 -5.12 0.24 -2.38
N ILE A 99 -4.72 1.49 -2.42
CA ILE A 99 -3.99 2.08 -3.54
C ILE A 99 -2.52 2.21 -3.15
N LEU A 100 -1.63 1.66 -3.95
CA LEU A 100 -0.19 1.77 -3.81
C LEU A 100 0.32 2.64 -4.96
N ASP A 101 0.78 3.85 -4.66
CA ASP A 101 1.30 4.79 -5.66
C ASP A 101 2.83 4.82 -5.58
N GLU A 102 3.47 4.25 -6.60
CA GLU A 102 4.93 4.05 -6.69
C GLU A 102 5.55 3.42 -5.43
N PRO A 103 5.06 2.23 -5.00
CA PRO A 103 5.41 1.69 -3.69
C PRO A 103 6.86 1.22 -3.56
N THR A 104 7.60 1.05 -4.66
CA THR A 104 9.00 0.60 -4.64
C THR A 104 10.00 1.73 -4.62
N ASN A 105 9.57 2.97 -4.81
CA ASN A 105 10.48 4.09 -4.86
C ASN A 105 11.19 4.27 -3.51
N HIS A 106 12.53 4.34 -3.53
CA HIS A 106 13.39 4.43 -2.34
C HIS A 106 13.27 3.27 -1.32
N LEU A 107 12.59 2.17 -1.67
CA LEU A 107 12.59 0.96 -0.86
C LEU A 107 13.78 0.07 -1.22
N ASP A 108 14.42 -0.49 -0.20
CA ASP A 108 15.36 -1.59 -0.39
C ASP A 108 14.59 -2.89 -0.67
N MET A 109 15.30 -3.90 -1.20
CA MET A 109 14.70 -5.19 -1.52
C MET A 109 14.01 -5.83 -0.31
N SER A 110 14.56 -5.65 0.90
CA SER A 110 13.95 -6.19 2.12
C SER A 110 12.58 -5.56 2.43
N SER A 111 12.41 -4.26 2.13
CA SER A 111 11.13 -3.56 2.28
C SER A 111 10.13 -3.97 1.22
N ILE A 112 10.59 -4.17 -0.01
CA ILE A 112 9.74 -4.66 -1.11
C ILE A 112 9.20 -6.06 -0.78
N ASP A 113 10.06 -6.97 -0.33
CA ASP A 113 9.66 -8.33 0.07
C ASP A 113 8.68 -8.29 1.26
N ALA A 114 8.92 -7.40 2.22
CA ALA A 114 8.03 -7.20 3.35
C ALA A 114 6.65 -6.69 2.94
N LEU A 115 6.58 -5.78 1.97
CA LEU A 115 5.32 -5.29 1.40
C LEU A 115 4.58 -6.42 0.69
N LEU A 116 5.24 -7.12 -0.23
CA LEU A 116 4.64 -8.22 -0.99
C LEU A 116 4.11 -9.31 -0.08
N LEU A 117 4.88 -9.66 0.96
CA LEU A 117 4.44 -10.61 1.97
C LEU A 117 3.19 -10.12 2.71
N ALA A 118 3.19 -8.87 3.19
CA ALA A 118 2.05 -8.29 3.90
C ALA A 118 0.78 -8.26 3.05
N LEU A 119 0.90 -7.90 1.77
CA LEU A 119 -0.22 -7.90 0.82
C LEU A 119 -0.76 -9.32 0.59
N LYS A 120 0.12 -10.30 0.40
CA LYS A 120 -0.27 -11.69 0.11
C LYS A 120 -0.84 -12.43 1.32
N THR A 121 -0.31 -12.20 2.53
CA THR A 121 -0.69 -13.00 3.71
C THR A 121 -1.74 -12.33 4.59
N SER A 122 -1.77 -11.00 4.61
CA SER A 122 -2.45 -10.26 5.69
C SER A 122 -3.58 -9.35 5.18
N TYR A 123 -3.57 -9.01 3.89
CA TYR A 123 -4.58 -8.18 3.24
C TYR A 123 -5.56 -9.04 2.43
N THR A 124 -6.85 -8.70 2.49
CA THR A 124 -7.94 -9.47 1.85
C THR A 124 -8.83 -8.60 0.94
N GLY A 125 -8.50 -7.33 0.78
CA GLY A 125 -9.20 -6.42 -0.12
C GLY A 125 -8.57 -6.37 -1.50
N ALA A 126 -9.11 -5.52 -2.37
CA ALA A 126 -8.53 -5.23 -3.67
C ALA A 126 -7.31 -4.31 -3.53
N VAL A 127 -6.27 -4.55 -4.32
CA VAL A 127 -5.09 -3.69 -4.36
C VAL A 127 -4.97 -3.11 -5.76
N LEU A 128 -4.89 -1.79 -5.84
CA LEU A 128 -4.54 -1.07 -7.06
C LEU A 128 -3.10 -0.58 -6.92
N VAL A 129 -2.20 -1.15 -7.73
CA VAL A 129 -0.80 -0.73 -7.79
C VAL A 129 -0.58 0.17 -9.00
N ILE A 130 0.06 1.31 -8.76
CA ILE A 130 0.62 2.17 -9.78
C ILE A 130 2.13 2.07 -9.62
N SER A 131 2.81 1.48 -10.61
CA SER A 131 4.27 1.34 -10.56
C SER A 131 4.84 1.28 -11.97
N HIS A 132 6.04 1.80 -12.14
CA HIS A 132 6.86 1.60 -13.33
C HIS A 132 7.87 0.44 -13.18
N ASP A 133 7.95 -0.18 -12.00
CA ASP A 133 8.88 -1.28 -11.72
C ASP A 133 8.29 -2.63 -12.14
N VAL A 134 8.80 -3.14 -13.27
CA VAL A 134 8.36 -4.40 -13.85
C VAL A 134 8.69 -5.59 -12.94
N HIS A 135 9.83 -5.58 -12.23
CA HIS A 135 10.20 -6.70 -11.35
C HIS A 135 9.24 -6.82 -10.17
N PHE A 136 8.85 -5.68 -9.61
CA PHE A 136 7.82 -5.63 -8.57
C PHE A 136 6.49 -6.15 -9.07
N LEU A 137 6.03 -5.70 -10.24
CA LEU A 137 4.76 -6.14 -10.81
C LEU A 137 4.75 -7.64 -11.09
N HIS A 138 5.86 -8.22 -11.58
CA HIS A 138 6.02 -9.66 -11.69
C HIS A 138 5.90 -10.35 -10.33
N ALA A 139 6.62 -9.88 -9.31
CA ALA A 139 6.57 -10.49 -7.98
C ALA A 139 5.18 -10.34 -7.32
N PHE A 140 4.47 -9.25 -7.59
CA PHE A 140 3.13 -8.97 -7.11
C PHE A 140 2.07 -9.90 -7.72
N HIS A 141 2.22 -10.28 -9.00
CA HIS A 141 1.27 -11.12 -9.75
C HIS A 141 -0.16 -10.53 -9.80
N PRO A 142 -0.37 -9.38 -10.48
CA PRO A 142 -1.70 -8.76 -10.57
C PRO A 142 -2.66 -9.60 -11.44
N ASP A 143 -3.93 -9.66 -11.03
CA ASP A 143 -5.00 -10.32 -11.80
C ASP A 143 -5.37 -9.54 -13.08
N THR A 144 -5.10 -8.24 -13.12
CA THR A 144 -5.42 -7.37 -14.25
C THR A 144 -4.36 -6.31 -14.39
N VAL A 145 -3.85 -6.13 -15.61
CA VAL A 145 -2.83 -5.15 -15.95
C VAL A 145 -3.44 -4.08 -16.83
N LEU A 146 -3.29 -2.83 -16.43
CA LEU A 146 -3.73 -1.66 -17.18
C LEU A 146 -2.54 -0.78 -17.50
N TRP A 147 -2.39 -0.42 -18.76
CA TRP A 147 -1.36 0.51 -19.21
C TRP A 147 -1.94 1.92 -19.40
N LEU A 148 -1.40 2.87 -18.64
CA LEU A 148 -1.66 4.30 -18.81
C LEU A 148 -0.68 4.87 -19.84
N THR A 149 -1.19 5.31 -20.99
CA THR A 149 -0.39 5.92 -22.04
C THR A 149 -0.02 7.36 -21.69
N LYS A 150 1.03 7.91 -22.34
CA LYS A 150 1.41 9.34 -22.24
C LYS A 150 0.30 10.31 -22.66
N ARG A 151 -0.72 9.82 -23.39
CA ARG A 151 -1.88 10.60 -23.84
C ARG A 151 -3.05 10.55 -22.84
N GLY A 152 -2.90 9.82 -21.72
CA GLY A 152 -3.94 9.64 -20.71
C GLY A 152 -4.95 8.54 -21.02
N GLU A 153 -4.76 7.78 -22.11
CA GLU A 153 -5.59 6.61 -22.42
C GLU A 153 -5.18 5.43 -21.53
N VAL A 154 -6.16 4.66 -21.04
CA VAL A 154 -5.95 3.41 -20.30
C VAL A 154 -6.26 2.23 -21.24
N LYS A 155 -5.30 1.30 -21.37
CA LYS A 155 -5.44 0.12 -22.23
C LYS A 155 -5.25 -1.15 -21.40
N PRO A 156 -6.15 -2.14 -21.49
CA PRO A 156 -5.94 -3.42 -20.83
C PRO A 156 -4.79 -4.18 -21.53
N LEU A 157 -4.00 -4.87 -20.73
CA LEU A 157 -2.97 -5.82 -21.17
C LEU A 157 -3.30 -7.21 -20.60
N ASN A 158 -2.82 -8.25 -21.28
CA ASN A 158 -3.03 -9.62 -20.82
C ASN A 158 -2.20 -9.94 -19.57
N ASP A 159 -0.95 -9.49 -19.56
CA ASP A 159 0.00 -9.68 -18.48
C ASP A 159 1.07 -8.57 -18.50
N VAL A 160 2.01 -8.65 -17.56
CA VAL A 160 3.13 -7.71 -17.46
C VAL A 160 4.14 -7.91 -18.60
N ASP A 161 4.24 -9.13 -19.16
CA ASP A 161 5.16 -9.46 -20.26
C ASP A 161 4.71 -8.85 -21.59
N ASP A 162 3.41 -8.74 -21.85
CA ASP A 162 2.82 -8.08 -23.02
C ASP A 162 3.24 -6.60 -23.06
N PHE A 163 3.38 -5.95 -21.91
CA PHE A 163 3.94 -4.61 -21.84
C PHE A 163 5.41 -4.58 -22.31
N LEU A 164 6.23 -5.50 -21.78
CA LEU A 164 7.65 -5.58 -22.12
C LEU A 164 7.85 -5.84 -23.62
N ASN A 165 7.15 -6.83 -24.16
CA ASN A 165 7.28 -7.26 -25.55
C ASN A 165 6.82 -6.19 -26.55
N LYS A 166 5.81 -5.40 -26.19
CA LYS A 166 5.16 -4.46 -27.11
C LYS A 166 5.71 -3.04 -27.03
N TYR A 167 6.26 -2.64 -25.89
CA TYR A 167 6.61 -1.24 -25.63
C TYR A 167 8.03 -1.03 -25.11
N ARG A 168 8.77 -2.08 -24.76
CA ARG A 168 10.17 -1.99 -24.33
C ARG A 168 11.07 -2.54 -25.43
N VAL A 169 11.45 -1.66 -26.36
CA VAL A 169 12.53 -1.89 -27.36
C VAL A 169 13.86 -1.52 -26.74
#